data_AF-A0A3D4Z0R3-F1
#
_entry.id   AF-A0A3D4Z0R3-F1
#
_cell.length_a   1.000
_cell.length_b   1.000
_cell.length_c   1.000
_cell.angle_alpha   90.00
_cell.angle_beta   90.00
_cell.angle_gamma   90.00
#
_symmetry.space_group_name_H-M   'P 1'
#
loop_
_entity.id
_entity.type
_entity.pdbx_description
1 polymer ?
#
loop_
_entity_poly.entity_id
_entity_poly.type
_entity_poly.pdbx_seq_one_letter_code
_entity_poly.pdbx_strand_id
1 'polypeptide(L)' 'RSVKGEVISSTFDEPASRHVQVAEMVLEKAKRLVEHKRDVVILLDSITRLARAYNTVVPPSGKILSGGVDSNALHKPK' A
#
# COMPACT_ATOMS: atom_id res chain seq x y z
N ARG A 1 13.44 20.11 -2.90
CA ARG A 1 12.00 20.28 -2.58
C ARG A 1 11.81 19.87 -1.12
N SER A 2 11.51 20.80 -0.21
CA SER A 2 11.30 20.52 1.21
C SER A 2 9.83 20.68 1.55
N VAL A 3 9.17 19.57 1.87
CA VAL A 3 7.84 19.61 2.50
C VAL A 3 8.02 19.66 4.01
N LYS A 4 7.17 20.40 4.72
CA LYS A 4 7.12 20.36 6.19
C LYS A 4 6.29 19.16 6.63
N GLY A 5 6.86 17.97 6.51
CA GLY A 5 6.20 16.70 6.83
C GLY A 5 7.14 15.52 6.68
N GLU A 6 6.70 14.36 7.16
CA GLU A 6 7.42 13.11 6.96
C GLU A 6 7.19 12.58 5.55
N VAL A 7 8.26 12.27 4.84
CA VAL A 7 8.22 11.68 3.50
C VAL A 7 8.77 10.27 3.57
N ILE A 8 7.93 9.29 3.27
CA ILE A 8 8.30 7.88 3.19
C ILE A 8 8.12 7.47 1.74
N SER A 9 9.18 6.96 1.11
CA SER A 9 9.18 6.59 -0.30
C SER A 9 9.77 5.21 -0.52
N SER A 10 9.24 4.50 -1.53
CA SER A 10 9.82 3.30 -2.11
C SER A 10 9.90 3.54 -3.61
N THR A 11 11.11 3.66 -4.15
CA THR A 11 11.35 3.97 -5.57
C THR A 11 10.99 2.79 -6.45
N PHE A 12 10.75 3.01 -7.75
CA PHE A 12 10.32 1.97 -8.68
C PHE A 12 11.31 0.82 -8.86
N ASP A 13 12.57 1.00 -8.46
CA ASP A 13 13.60 -0.03 -8.48
C ASP A 13 13.42 -1.09 -7.38
N GLU A 14 12.59 -0.80 -6.37
CA GLU A 14 12.31 -1.71 -5.26
C GLU A 14 11.28 -2.79 -5.66
N PRO A 15 11.35 -4.00 -5.08
CA PRO A 15 10.39 -5.06 -5.39
C PRO A 15 8.99 -4.72 -4.86
N ALA A 16 7.95 -5.30 -5.49
CA ALA A 16 6.56 -5.11 -5.09
C ALA A 16 6.30 -5.43 -3.60
N SER A 17 7.00 -6.42 -3.05
CA SER A 17 6.94 -6.77 -1.62
C SER A 17 7.40 -5.63 -0.72
N ARG A 18 8.40 -4.86 -1.13
CA ARG A 18 8.88 -3.68 -0.41
C ARG A 18 7.81 -2.59 -0.41
N HIS A 19 7.16 -2.32 -1.54
CA HIS A 19 6.08 -1.33 -1.60
C HIS A 19 4.93 -1.67 -0.64
N VAL A 20 4.51 -2.94 -0.64
CA VAL A 20 3.47 -3.43 0.28
C VAL A 20 3.91 -3.26 1.73
N GLN A 21 5.13 -3.69 2.08
CA GLN A 21 5.65 -3.58 3.44
C GLN A 21 5.74 -2.12 3.92
N VAL A 22 6.20 -1.20 3.06
CA VAL A 22 6.25 0.23 3.39
C VAL A 22 4.85 0.76 3.68
N ALA A 23 3.88 0.47 2.80
CA ALA A 23 2.52 0.94 2.96
C ALA A 23 1.86 0.42 4.25
N GLU A 24 2.05 -0.87 4.57
CA GLU A 24 1.52 -1.47 5.81
C GLU A 24 2.14 -0.82 7.07
N MET A 25 3.46 -0.58 7.06
CA MET A 25 4.14 0.09 8.16
C MET A 25 3.63 1.52 8.38
N VAL A 26 3.42 2.27 7.30
CA VAL A 26 2.88 3.64 7.36
C VAL A 26 1.45 3.64 7.90
N LEU A 27 0.63 2.69 7.44
CA LEU A 27 -0.75 2.56 7.89
C LEU A 27 -0.83 2.22 9.38
N GLU A 28 -0.03 1.28 9.86
CA GLU A 28 0.02 0.93 11.28
C GLU A 28 0.51 2.10 12.13
N LYS A 29 1.55 2.82 11.69
CA LYS A 29 2.01 4.04 12.36
C LYS A 29 0.88 5.09 12.44
N ALA A 30 0.15 5.30 11.35
CA ALA A 30 -0.96 6.24 11.33
C ALA A 30 -2.08 5.84 12.30
N LYS A 31 -2.46 4.56 12.34
CA LYS A 31 -3.44 4.04 13.30
C LYS A 31 -3.01 4.30 14.74
N ARG A 32 -1.75 4.02 15.10
CA ARG A 32 -1.22 4.29 16.45
C ARG A 32 -1.26 5.77 16.81
N LEU A 33 -0.96 6.67 15.87
CA LEU A 33 -1.09 8.10 16.10
C LEU A 33 -2.54 8.52 16.33
N VAL A 34 -3.49 7.97 15.57
CA VAL A 34 -4.93 8.22 15.74
C VAL A 34 -5.43 7.69 17.09
N GLU A 35 -4.96 6.54 17.56
CA GLU A 35 -5.25 6.02 18.92
C GLU A 35 -4.84 7.01 20.02
N HIS A 36 -3.76 7.77 19.79
CA HIS A 36 -3.33 8.88 20.65
C HIS A 36 -4.06 10.21 20.39
N LYS A 37 -5.23 10.16 19.73
CA LYS A 37 -6.08 11.33 19.40
C LYS A 37 -5.36 12.38 18.55
N ARG A 38 -4.47 11.95 17.65
CA ARG A 38 -3.82 12.83 16.67
C ARG A 38 -4.58 12.76 15.35
N ASP A 39 -4.80 13.91 14.72
CA ASP A 39 -5.28 13.97 13.35
C ASP A 39 -4.14 13.66 12.39
N VAL A 40 -4.32 12.64 11.54
CA VAL A 40 -3.29 12.14 10.62
C VAL A 40 -3.84 12.19 9.20
N VAL A 41 -3.04 12.72 8.28
CA VAL A 41 -3.34 12.74 6.84
C VAL A 41 -2.22 12.00 6.09
N ILE A 42 -2.59 11.07 5.23
CA ILE A 42 -1.66 10.35 4.35
C ILE A 42 -1.90 10.82 2.92
N LEU A 43 -0.85 11.34 2.27
CA LEU A 43 -0.85 11.64 0.84
C LEU A 43 -0.11 10.52 0.11
N LEU A 44 -0.85 9.69 -0.62
CA LEU A 44 -0.32 8.51 -1.31
C LEU A 44 -0.23 8.75 -2.82
N ASP A 45 0.97 8.70 -3.38
CA ASP A 45 1.23 8.66 -4.83
C ASP A 45 1.92 7.34 -5.20
N SER A 46 1.24 6.32 -5.76
CA SER A 46 -0.19 6.29 -6.08
C SER A 46 -0.85 4.99 -5.62
N ILE A 47 -2.15 5.09 -5.30
CA ILE A 47 -2.99 3.95 -4.93
C ILE A 47 -3.01 2.88 -6.03
N THR A 48 -2.97 3.28 -7.31
CA THR A 48 -2.94 2.34 -8.44
C THR A 48 -1.67 1.50 -8.48
N ARG A 49 -0.50 2.07 -8.16
CA ARG A 49 0.75 1.32 -8.09
C ARG A 49 0.76 0.38 -6.90
N LEU A 50 0.26 0.83 -5.75
CA LEU A 50 0.14 -0.01 -4.56
C LEU A 50 -0.77 -1.22 -4.81
N ALA A 51 -1.92 -1.02 -5.45
CA ALA A 51 -2.83 -2.11 -5.80
C ALA A 51 -2.17 -3.15 -6.73
N ARG A 52 -1.38 -2.71 -7.72
CA ARG A 52 -0.60 -3.63 -8.57
C ARG A 52 0.43 -4.42 -7.78
N ALA A 53 1.12 -3.78 -6.85
CA ALA A 53 2.08 -4.45 -5.98
C ALA A 53 1.40 -5.54 -5.14
N TYR A 54 0.22 -5.27 -4.57
CA TYR A 54 -0.57 -6.29 -3.89
C TYR A 54 -0.95 -7.46 -4.81
N ASN A 55 -1.39 -7.20 -6.04
CA ASN A 55 -1.72 -8.25 -7.00
C ASN A 55 -0.52 -9.16 -7.34
N THR A 56 0.69 -8.61 -7.39
CA THR A 56 1.91 -9.39 -7.66
C THR A 56 2.36 -10.22 -6.45
N VAL A 57 2.10 -9.75 -5.23
CA VAL A 57 2.58 -10.40 -3.99
C VAL A 57 1.58 -11.44 -3.46
N VAL A 58 0.29 -11.31 -3.78
CA VAL A 58 -0.73 -12.29 -3.36
C VAL A 58 -0.57 -13.58 -4.17
N PRO A 59 -0.43 -14.75 -3.52
CA PRO A 59 -0.39 -16.02 -4.22
C PRO A 59 -1.65 -16.20 -5.07
N PRO A 60 -1.54 -16.65 -6.33
CA PRO A 60 -2.70 -16.83 -7.18
C PRO A 60 -3.66 -17.85 -6.55
N SER A 61 -4.90 -17.41 -6.32
CA SER A 61 -5.99 -18.19 -5.71
C SER A 61 -6.55 -19.27 -6.65
N GLY A 62 -6.07 -19.32 -7.90
CA GLY A 62 -6.61 -20.17 -8.97
C GLY A 62 -7.94 -19.65 -9.54
N LYS A 63 -8.46 -18.51 -9.04
CA LYS A 63 -9.69 -17.86 -9.52
C LYS A 63 -9.37 -16.47 -10.06
N ILE A 64 -9.07 -16.42 -11.35
CA ILE A 64 -8.78 -15.19 -12.09
C ILE A 64 -10.11 -14.61 -12.60
N LEU A 65 -10.41 -13.36 -12.24
CA LEU A 65 -11.56 -12.62 -12.74
C LEU A 65 -11.28 -12.06 -14.15
N SER A 66 -12.33 -11.72 -14.91
CA SER A 66 -12.20 -11.10 -16.22
C SER A 66 -11.37 -9.80 -16.12
N GLY A 67 -10.27 -9.73 -16.90
CA GLY A 67 -9.27 -8.66 -16.81
C GLY A 67 -7.94 -9.07 -16.15
N GLY A 68 -7.75 -10.33 -15.76
CA GLY A 68 -6.46 -10.84 -15.29
C GLY A 68 -6.15 -10.54 -13.82
N VAL A 69 -7.18 -10.24 -13.02
CA VAL A 69 -7.04 -9.89 -11.60
C VAL A 69 -7.50 -11.05 -10.72
N ASP A 70 -6.69 -11.42 -9.74
CA ASP A 70 -7.02 -12.47 -8.79
C ASP A 70 -8.09 -12.02 -7.78
N SER A 71 -9.07 -12.89 -7.51
CA SER A 71 -10.20 -12.58 -6.62
C SER A 71 -9.80 -12.22 -5.17
N ASN A 72 -8.68 -12.73 -4.67
CA ASN A 72 -8.16 -12.40 -3.33
C ASN A 72 -7.34 -11.11 -3.31
N ALA A 73 -6.89 -10.63 -4.47
CA ALA A 73 -6.03 -9.46 -4.54
C ALA A 73 -6.75 -8.14 -4.23
N LEU A 74 -8.09 -8.13 -4.33
CA LEU A 74 -8.94 -7.01 -3.93
C LEU A 74 -9.31 -7.00 -2.44
N HIS A 75 -8.96 -8.04 -1.68
CA HIS A 75 -9.37 -8.16 -0.27
C HIS A 75 -8.44 -7.43 0.71
N LYS A 76 -7.16 -7.23 0.35
CA LYS A 76 -6.17 -6.47 1.12
C LYS A 76 -6.15 -4.95 0.89
N PRO A 77 -6.37 -4.42 -0.33
CA PRO A 77 -6.37 -2.98 -0.56
C PRO A 77 -7.69 -2.27 -0.18
N LYS A 78 -8.59 -2.95 0.54
CA LYS A 78 -9.87 -2.40 1.01
C LYS A 78 -9.78 -1.86 2.43
#